data_AF-A0A514XJG4-F1
#
_entry.id   AF-A0A514XJG4-F1
#
_cell.length_a   1.000
_cell.length_b   1.000
_cell.length_c   1.000
_cell.angle_alpha   90.00
_cell.angle_beta   90.00
_cell.angle_gamma   90.00
#
_symmetry.space_group_name_H-M   'P 1'
#
loop_
_entity.id
_entity.type
_entity.pdbx_description
1 polymer ?
#
loop_
_entity_poly.entity_id
_entity_poly.type
_entity_poly.pdbx_seq_one_letter_code
_entity_poly.pdbx_strand_id
1 'polypeptide(L)'
;MEEMGLFKTGEIILKAPKVNEFSESLIDYYVVSKTSLKTCMDCHSSKAPILDTEERVYNVRDDIMATVEAGDMPPRRKGYEPLTACELKILQSYFDNKTNNRAAQRVKEIPECKSATKPTPAPTAEPTVTPSPTGSPLPPPPGAPPTPPKPPGPPGPPPGPPGPPPPPPPGGSPTPTPPPTNPLPQPDLGQLELSYKNLRLAFFDAKCLSCHSELAKRPKDPRLDSIAHILDAKDAFDKPIVVSGQGAESFLYKITVPGLTDGIMPPPRVNMQLTPAEADYLKRWIDAGMPE
;
A
#
# COMPACT_ATOMS: atom_id res chain seq x y z
N MET A 1 -34.61 15.16 -31.37
CA MET A 1 -35.32 15.70 -30.21
C MET A 1 -35.43 14.52 -29.26
N GLU A 2 -34.40 14.36 -28.43
CA GLU A 2 -34.46 14.58 -26.97
C GLU A 2 -35.14 13.36 -26.33
N GLU A 3 -34.50 12.53 -25.51
CA GLU A 3 -33.80 12.87 -24.27
C GLU A 3 -32.64 11.89 -24.01
N MET A 4 -31.43 12.42 -23.80
CA MET A 4 -30.33 11.64 -23.21
C MET A 4 -30.40 11.77 -21.69
N GLY A 5 -30.77 10.65 -21.05
CA GLY A 5 -30.82 10.49 -19.61
C GLY A 5 -29.45 10.66 -18.97
N LEU A 6 -29.38 11.68 -18.11
CA LEU A 6 -28.28 12.09 -17.26
C LEU A 6 -27.91 10.96 -16.27
N PHE A 7 -26.86 10.19 -16.55
CA PHE A 7 -26.25 9.28 -15.57
C PHE A 7 -25.58 10.12 -14.48
N LYS A 8 -26.28 10.33 -13.37
CA LYS A 8 -25.69 10.82 -12.12
C LYS A 8 -24.61 9.84 -11.70
N THR A 9 -23.35 10.28 -11.73
CA THR A 9 -22.23 9.64 -11.05
C THR A 9 -22.47 9.71 -9.54
N GLY A 10 -23.28 8.78 -9.04
CA GLY A 10 -23.39 8.50 -7.61
C GLY A 10 -22.07 7.89 -7.17
N GLU A 11 -21.25 8.69 -6.49
CA GLU A 11 -20.07 8.25 -5.77
C GLU A 11 -20.51 7.18 -4.76
N ILE A 12 -20.32 5.91 -5.11
CA ILE A 12 -20.52 4.80 -4.18
C ILE A 12 -19.38 4.90 -3.17
N ILE A 13 -19.61 5.67 -2.10
CA ILE A 13 -18.74 5.65 -0.93
C ILE A 13 -18.95 4.27 -0.28
N LEU A 14 -18.14 3.30 -0.70
CA LEU A 14 -18.03 2.01 -0.03
C LEU A 14 -17.60 2.31 1.41
N LYS A 15 -18.56 2.21 2.34
CA LYS A 15 -18.29 2.34 3.77
C LYS A 15 -17.21 1.32 4.13
N ALA A 16 -16.14 1.79 4.74
CA ALA A 16 -15.11 0.90 5.26
C ALA A 16 -15.75 -0.14 6.20
N PRO A 17 -15.34 -1.42 6.12
CA PRO A 17 -15.84 -2.46 7.00
C PRO A 17 -15.57 -2.05 8.45
N LYS A 18 -16.56 -2.25 9.32
CA LYS A 18 -16.42 -1.90 10.73
C LYS A 18 -15.52 -2.93 11.39
N VAL A 19 -14.72 -2.50 12.38
CA VAL A 19 -13.84 -3.39 13.15
C VAL A 19 -14.56 -4.63 13.70
N ASN A 20 -15.84 -4.50 14.05
CA ASN A 20 -16.66 -5.60 14.56
C ASN A 20 -16.80 -6.78 13.57
N GLU A 21 -16.65 -6.54 12.27
CA GLU A 21 -16.65 -7.58 11.24
C GLU A 21 -15.43 -8.50 11.35
N PHE A 22 -14.35 -8.01 11.97
CA PHE A 22 -13.10 -8.77 12.20
C PHE A 22 -13.01 -9.30 13.64
N SER A 23 -14.07 -9.25 14.44
CA SER A 23 -14.05 -9.64 15.85
C SER A 23 -13.50 -11.05 16.11
N GLU A 24 -13.82 -12.00 15.22
CA GLU A 24 -13.32 -13.38 15.30
C GLU A 24 -11.96 -13.58 14.63
N SER A 25 -11.45 -12.62 13.85
CA SER A 25 -10.20 -12.75 13.12
C SER A 25 -8.99 -12.62 14.05
N LEU A 26 -7.91 -13.33 13.72
CA LEU A 26 -6.60 -13.12 14.34
C LEU A 26 -6.04 -11.77 13.90
N ILE A 27 -5.35 -11.08 14.82
CA ILE A 27 -4.68 -9.82 14.51
C ILE A 27 -3.43 -10.11 13.67
N ASP A 28 -3.60 -10.00 12.36
CA ASP A 28 -2.54 -10.07 11.37
C ASP A 28 -2.49 -8.79 10.53
N TYR A 29 -1.52 -8.71 9.61
CA TYR A 29 -1.37 -7.54 8.75
C TYR A 29 -2.63 -7.25 7.91
N TYR A 30 -3.36 -8.29 7.49
CA TYR A 30 -4.59 -8.11 6.73
C TYR A 30 -5.64 -7.36 7.56
N VAL A 31 -5.95 -7.83 8.78
CA VAL A 31 -6.90 -7.15 9.67
C VAL A 31 -6.46 -5.70 9.95
N VAL A 32 -5.17 -5.49 10.24
CA VAL A 32 -4.63 -4.16 10.55
C VAL A 32 -4.72 -3.21 9.34
N SER A 33 -4.40 -3.69 8.14
CA SER A 33 -4.49 -2.92 6.88
C SER A 33 -5.93 -2.50 6.54
N LYS A 34 -6.92 -3.31 6.96
CA LYS A 34 -8.34 -3.08 6.71
C LYS A 34 -9.04 -2.25 7.77
N THR A 35 -8.46 -2.18 8.96
CA THR A 35 -9.00 -1.45 10.10
C THR A 35 -8.08 -0.26 10.41
N SER A 36 -7.15 -0.42 11.35
CA SER A 36 -6.38 0.65 11.95
C SER A 36 -5.44 1.40 11.00
N LEU A 37 -4.99 0.79 9.91
CA LEU A 37 -4.11 1.45 8.95
C LEU A 37 -4.80 1.89 7.66
N LYS A 38 -6.10 1.62 7.49
CA LYS A 38 -6.78 1.91 6.23
C LYS A 38 -6.58 3.36 5.79
N THR A 39 -6.87 4.31 6.68
CA THR A 39 -6.75 5.74 6.39
C THR A 39 -5.29 6.16 6.12
N CYS A 40 -4.36 5.57 6.87
CA CYS A 40 -2.93 5.80 6.67
C CYS A 40 -2.50 5.33 5.28
N MET A 41 -2.87 4.11 4.88
CA MET A 41 -2.56 3.54 3.57
C MET A 41 -3.21 4.33 2.43
N ASP A 42 -4.45 4.79 2.59
CA ASP A 42 -5.13 5.63 1.60
C ASP A 42 -4.35 6.94 1.35
N CYS A 43 -3.94 7.63 2.43
CA CYS A 43 -3.16 8.86 2.37
C CYS A 43 -1.71 8.66 1.87
N HIS A 44 -1.08 7.56 2.29
CA HIS A 44 0.32 7.24 2.03
C HIS A 44 0.54 6.35 0.80
N SER A 45 -0.52 6.08 0.04
CA SER A 45 -0.46 5.27 -1.19
C SER A 45 0.45 5.86 -2.28
N SER A 46 0.79 7.15 -2.20
CA SER A 46 1.61 7.87 -3.19
C SER A 46 2.61 8.86 -2.58
N LYS A 47 2.72 8.90 -1.24
CA LYS A 47 3.57 9.84 -0.51
C LYS A 47 4.39 9.09 0.53
N ALA A 48 5.65 9.47 0.70
CA ALA A 48 6.51 8.86 1.69
C ALA A 48 6.00 9.18 3.13
N PRO A 49 6.14 8.23 4.08
CA PRO A 49 6.52 6.83 3.85
C PRO A 49 5.40 6.07 3.10
N ILE A 50 5.75 5.20 2.16
CA ILE A 50 4.79 4.34 1.46
C ILE A 50 4.45 3.17 2.39
N LEU A 51 3.16 2.95 2.67
CA LEU A 51 2.67 1.98 3.66
C LEU A 51 1.94 0.79 3.01
N ASP A 52 2.30 0.40 1.79
CA ASP A 52 1.56 -0.61 1.01
C ASP A 52 1.93 -2.06 1.34
N THR A 53 3.09 -2.29 1.97
CA THR A 53 3.53 -3.63 2.40
C THR A 53 3.71 -3.72 3.91
N GLU A 54 3.56 -4.94 4.42
CA GLU A 54 3.76 -5.26 5.84
C GLU A 54 5.13 -4.82 6.35
N GLU A 55 6.18 -5.11 5.58
CA GLU A 55 7.55 -4.75 5.91
C GLU A 55 7.74 -3.23 6.01
N ARG A 56 7.19 -2.47 5.06
CA ARG A 56 7.30 -1.00 5.07
C ARG A 56 6.60 -0.40 6.27
N VAL A 57 5.40 -0.89 6.59
CA VAL A 57 4.65 -0.48 7.79
C VAL A 57 5.46 -0.78 9.05
N TYR A 58 6.04 -1.99 9.15
CA TYR A 58 6.81 -2.38 10.32
C TYR A 58 8.13 -1.59 10.48
N ASN A 59 8.76 -1.19 9.37
CA ASN A 59 9.98 -0.41 9.36
C ASN A 59 9.80 1.03 9.86
N VAL A 60 8.57 1.57 9.79
CA VAL A 60 8.24 2.92 10.30
C VAL A 60 7.26 2.85 11.48
N ARG A 61 7.17 1.70 12.16
CA ARG A 61 6.18 1.47 13.23
C ARG A 61 6.27 2.47 14.37
N ASP A 62 7.48 2.86 14.77
CA ASP A 62 7.69 3.76 15.91
C ASP A 62 7.17 5.16 15.58
N ASP A 63 7.40 5.64 14.35
CA ASP A 63 6.86 6.91 13.85
C ASP A 63 5.33 6.87 13.70
N ILE A 64 4.79 5.75 13.19
CA ILE A 64 3.32 5.56 13.09
C ILE A 64 2.71 5.64 14.50
N MET A 65 3.23 4.88 15.47
CA MET A 65 2.69 4.86 16.82
C MET A 65 2.80 6.23 17.49
N ALA A 66 3.96 6.90 17.41
CA ALA A 66 4.14 8.22 18.00
C ALA A 66 3.17 9.27 17.42
N THR A 67 2.99 9.30 16.10
CA THR A 67 2.09 10.29 15.44
C THR A 67 0.61 9.99 15.67
N VAL A 68 0.23 8.71 15.73
CA VAL A 68 -1.14 8.31 16.05
C VAL A 68 -1.47 8.61 17.51
N GLU A 69 -0.58 8.29 18.44
CA GLU A 69 -0.77 8.57 19.87
C GLU A 69 -0.81 10.07 20.16
N ALA A 70 -0.02 10.87 19.43
CA ALA A 70 -0.10 12.34 19.47
C ALA A 70 -1.41 12.90 18.88
N GLY A 71 -2.20 12.08 18.17
CA GLY A 71 -3.42 12.49 17.51
C GLY A 71 -3.22 13.32 16.24
N ASP A 72 -1.99 13.36 15.72
CA ASP A 72 -1.62 14.05 14.48
C ASP A 72 -2.07 13.28 13.23
N MET A 73 -2.14 11.96 13.34
CA MET A 73 -2.58 11.06 12.28
C MET A 73 -3.75 10.16 12.73
N PRO A 74 -4.81 10.03 11.92
CA PRO A 74 -5.06 10.71 10.65
C PRO A 74 -5.31 12.24 10.79
N PRO A 75 -5.00 13.05 9.76
CA PRO A 75 -5.07 14.50 9.89
C PRO A 75 -6.52 14.98 9.91
N ARG A 76 -7.02 15.34 11.11
CA ARG A 76 -8.38 15.83 11.34
C ARG A 76 -8.78 17.02 10.46
N ARG A 77 -7.80 17.88 10.13
CA ARG A 77 -8.00 19.05 9.24
C ARG A 77 -8.44 18.66 7.82
N LYS A 78 -8.22 17.41 7.41
CA LYS A 78 -8.64 16.87 6.12
C LYS A 78 -9.95 16.05 6.23
N GLY A 79 -10.63 16.11 7.36
CA GLY A 79 -11.91 15.41 7.58
C GLY A 79 -11.77 13.93 7.95
N TYR A 80 -10.56 13.44 8.23
CA TYR A 80 -10.40 12.07 8.71
C TYR A 80 -10.75 11.96 10.19
N GLU A 81 -11.48 10.91 10.54
CA GLU A 81 -11.74 10.57 11.94
C GLU A 81 -10.47 9.99 12.58
N PRO A 82 -10.19 10.32 13.86
CA PRO A 82 -9.11 9.68 14.60
C PRO A 82 -9.41 8.20 14.81
N LEU A 83 -8.36 7.41 14.99
CA LEU A 83 -8.47 6.00 15.34
C LEU A 83 -9.25 5.84 16.65
N THR A 84 -10.18 4.89 16.66
CA THR A 84 -10.87 4.49 17.89
C THR A 84 -9.90 3.80 18.85
N ALA A 85 -10.27 3.70 20.13
CA ALA A 85 -9.45 3.00 21.12
C ALA A 85 -9.20 1.52 20.74
N CYS A 86 -10.21 0.87 20.15
CA CYS A 86 -10.09 -0.49 19.65
C CYS A 86 -9.11 -0.58 18.48
N GLU A 87 -9.22 0.29 17.48
CA GLU A 87 -8.30 0.29 16.33
C GLU A 87 -6.86 0.58 16.76
N LEU A 88 -6.66 1.54 17.65
CA LEU A 88 -5.34 1.83 18.22
C LEU A 88 -4.75 0.58 18.90
N LYS A 89 -5.56 -0.16 19.66
CA LYS A 89 -5.12 -1.36 20.36
C LYS A 89 -4.89 -2.55 19.44
N ILE A 90 -5.64 -2.68 18.35
CA ILE A 90 -5.35 -3.66 17.29
C ILE A 90 -3.97 -3.38 16.68
N LEU A 91 -3.69 -2.12 16.33
CA LEU A 91 -2.41 -1.71 15.74
C LEU A 91 -1.23 -1.96 16.69
N GLN A 92 -1.40 -1.55 17.95
CA GLN A 92 -0.40 -1.77 19.01
C GLN A 92 -0.14 -3.27 19.20
N SER A 93 -1.20 -4.07 19.34
CA SER A 93 -1.08 -5.53 19.53
C SER A 93 -0.37 -6.20 18.36
N TYR A 94 -0.63 -5.75 17.13
CA TYR A 94 0.07 -6.26 15.95
C TYR A 94 1.58 -6.01 16.01
N PHE A 95 2.00 -4.77 16.31
CA PHE A 95 3.41 -4.44 16.42
C PHE A 95 4.08 -5.13 17.61
N ASP A 96 3.39 -5.24 18.74
CA ASP A 96 3.89 -5.94 19.93
C ASP A 96 4.08 -7.43 19.67
N ASN A 97 3.09 -8.08 19.03
CA ASN A 97 3.18 -9.50 18.70
C ASN A 97 4.33 -9.78 17.75
N LYS A 98 4.52 -8.93 16.73
CA LYS A 98 5.60 -9.07 15.76
C LYS A 98 6.98 -8.83 16.38
N THR A 99 7.11 -7.82 17.23
CA THR A 99 8.37 -7.48 17.91
C THR A 99 8.79 -8.55 18.92
N ASN A 100 7.82 -9.15 19.61
CA ASN A 100 8.06 -10.15 20.65
C ASN A 100 7.87 -11.60 20.17
N ASN A 101 7.66 -11.81 18.87
CA ASN A 101 7.35 -13.11 18.26
C ASN A 101 6.23 -13.87 19.00
N ARG A 102 5.16 -13.17 19.39
CA ARG A 102 4.00 -13.76 20.09
C ARG A 102 2.95 -14.23 19.08
N ALA A 103 2.18 -15.24 19.47
CA ALA A 103 1.02 -15.66 18.71
C ALA A 103 0.01 -14.51 18.59
N ALA A 104 -0.59 -14.37 17.41
CA ALA A 104 -1.66 -13.40 17.20
C ALA A 104 -2.87 -13.74 18.09
N GLN A 105 -3.43 -12.73 18.76
CA GLN A 105 -4.69 -12.83 19.50
C GLN A 105 -5.88 -12.46 18.59
N ARG A 106 -7.11 -12.81 18.98
CA ARG A 106 -8.31 -12.40 18.21
C ARG A 106 -8.72 -10.97 18.56
N VAL A 107 -9.35 -10.26 17.62
CA VAL A 107 -9.79 -8.87 17.85
C VAL A 107 -10.75 -8.76 19.05
N LYS A 108 -11.69 -9.69 19.22
CA LYS A 108 -12.63 -9.71 20.36
C LYS A 108 -11.97 -9.89 21.73
N GLU A 109 -10.72 -10.35 21.77
CA GLU A 109 -9.98 -10.55 23.01
C GLU A 109 -9.43 -9.23 23.56
N ILE A 110 -9.26 -8.21 22.70
CA ILE A 110 -8.87 -6.86 23.10
C ILE A 110 -9.99 -6.22 23.93
N PRO A 111 -9.73 -5.81 25.19
CA PRO A 111 -10.74 -5.18 26.05
C PRO A 111 -11.41 -3.96 25.43
N GLU A 112 -10.64 -3.09 24.77
CA GLU A 112 -11.10 -1.87 24.13
C GLU A 112 -12.04 -2.14 22.93
N CYS A 113 -11.96 -3.35 22.35
CA CYS A 113 -12.84 -3.78 21.27
C CYS A 113 -14.17 -4.37 21.75
N LYS A 114 -14.28 -4.74 23.04
CA LYS A 114 -15.54 -5.23 23.63
C LYS A 114 -16.55 -4.12 23.87
N SER A 115 -16.08 -2.89 24.00
CA SER A 115 -16.87 -1.73 24.44
C SER A 115 -16.91 -0.63 23.39
N ALA A 116 -16.99 -0.97 22.10
CA ALA A 116 -17.12 0.00 20.99
C ALA A 116 -18.46 0.77 21.00
N THR A 117 -18.85 1.33 22.14
CA THR A 117 -19.60 2.58 22.21
C THR A 117 -18.70 3.71 21.70
N LYS A 118 -19.29 4.54 20.84
CA LYS A 118 -18.74 5.71 20.16
C LYS A 118 -17.63 6.41 20.97
N PRO A 119 -16.48 6.77 20.36
CA PRO A 119 -15.36 7.37 21.08
C PRO A 119 -15.84 8.60 21.86
N THR A 120 -15.67 8.55 23.18
CA THR A 120 -15.75 9.74 24.02
C THR A 120 -14.71 10.71 23.47
N PRO A 121 -15.10 11.92 23.03
CA PRO A 121 -14.14 12.89 22.52
C PRO A 121 -13.04 13.04 23.58
N ALA A 122 -11.78 12.85 23.15
CA ALA A 122 -10.63 13.09 24.01
C ALA A 122 -10.84 14.44 24.71
N PRO A 123 -10.60 14.55 26.03
CA PRO A 123 -10.72 15.82 26.72
C PRO A 123 -9.86 16.80 25.94
N THR A 124 -10.52 17.81 25.36
CA THR A 124 -9.86 18.93 24.72
C THR A 124 -8.88 19.45 25.74
N ALA A 125 -7.58 19.17 25.55
CA ALA A 125 -6.56 19.90 26.27
C ALA A 125 -6.75 21.34 25.83
N GLU A 126 -7.39 22.13 26.69
CA GLU A 126 -7.39 23.58 26.54
C GLU A 126 -5.93 23.99 26.33
N PRO A 127 -5.63 24.75 25.27
CA PRO A 127 -4.30 25.29 25.12
C PRO A 127 -4.01 26.06 26.40
N THR A 128 -2.99 25.65 27.15
CA THR A 128 -2.53 26.34 28.34
C THR A 128 -2.08 27.71 27.88
N VAL A 129 -2.98 28.69 28.00
CA VAL A 129 -2.71 30.10 27.72
C VAL A 129 -1.69 30.53 28.75
N THR A 130 -0.43 30.56 28.35
CA THR A 130 0.60 31.27 29.09
C THR A 130 0.19 32.75 29.06
N PRO A 131 0.06 33.45 30.20
CA PRO A 131 -0.29 34.86 30.20
C PRO A 131 0.86 35.64 29.54
N SER A 132 0.59 36.15 28.34
CA SER A 132 1.45 37.11 27.67
C SER A 132 1.43 38.42 28.45
N PRO A 133 2.58 39.09 28.68
CA PRO A 133 2.61 40.38 29.35
C PRO A 133 1.87 41.42 28.52
N THR A 134 1.02 42.18 29.20
CA THR A 134 0.19 43.26 28.67
C THR A 134 1.08 44.36 28.07
N GLY A 135 1.34 44.26 26.76
CA GLY A 135 1.94 45.32 25.96
C GLY A 135 0.85 46.15 25.30
N SER A 136 0.87 47.46 25.57
CA SER A 136 0.00 48.47 24.97
C SER A 136 -0.10 48.36 23.43
N PRO A 137 -1.25 48.73 22.83
CA PRO A 137 -1.38 48.74 21.38
C PRO A 137 -0.46 49.81 20.78
N LEU A 138 0.49 49.38 19.93
CA LEU A 138 1.17 50.29 19.02
C LEU A 138 0.17 50.79 17.95
N PRO A 139 0.27 52.07 17.53
CA PRO A 139 -0.52 52.58 16.41
C PRO A 139 -0.18 51.83 15.11
N PRO A 140 -1.14 51.71 14.16
CA PRO A 140 -0.89 51.08 12.89
C PRO A 140 0.20 51.83 12.11
N PRO A 141 1.10 51.12 11.41
CA PRO A 141 2.08 51.76 10.56
C PRO A 141 1.39 52.49 9.38
N PRO A 142 1.87 53.66 8.96
CA PRO A 142 1.35 54.35 7.78
C PRO A 142 1.53 53.47 6.53
N GLY A 143 0.49 53.44 5.70
CA GLY A 143 0.42 52.62 4.50
C GLY A 143 1.65 52.78 3.61
N ALA A 144 2.24 51.65 3.22
CA ALA A 144 3.32 51.61 2.26
C ALA A 144 2.82 52.13 0.89
N PRO A 145 3.59 52.99 0.20
CA PRO A 145 3.24 53.44 -1.14
C PRO A 145 3.29 52.27 -2.13
N PRO A 146 2.47 52.31 -3.20
CA PRO A 146 2.50 51.29 -4.23
C PRO A 146 3.88 51.22 -4.89
N THR A 147 4.42 50.00 -5.00
CA THR A 147 5.69 49.75 -5.67
C THR A 147 5.55 50.02 -7.18
N PRO A 148 6.53 50.71 -7.80
CA PRO A 148 6.49 50.97 -9.24
C PRO A 148 6.63 49.65 -10.04
N PRO A 149 6.02 49.57 -11.24
CA PRO A 149 6.13 48.40 -12.08
C PRO A 149 7.58 48.15 -12.50
N LYS A 150 8.02 46.91 -12.32
CA LYS A 150 9.35 46.44 -12.68
C LYS A 150 9.57 46.62 -14.20
N PRO A 151 10.67 47.27 -14.65
CA PRO A 151 10.93 47.46 -16.06
C PRO A 151 11.16 46.10 -16.78
N PRO A 152 10.82 45.99 -18.07
CA PRO A 152 11.15 44.82 -18.87
C PRO A 152 12.66 44.60 -18.88
N GLY A 153 13.09 43.38 -18.55
CA GLY A 153 14.50 43.00 -18.65
C GLY A 153 14.98 43.03 -20.11
N PRO A 154 16.28 43.30 -20.34
CA PRO A 154 16.83 43.29 -21.68
C PRO A 154 16.69 41.90 -22.33
N PRO A 155 16.59 41.83 -23.68
CA PRO A 155 16.61 40.56 -24.40
C PRO A 155 17.87 39.77 -24.04
N GLY A 156 17.69 38.50 -23.66
CA GLY A 156 18.81 37.60 -23.41
C GLY A 156 19.70 37.44 -24.64
N PRO A 157 21.01 37.25 -24.46
CA PRO A 157 21.93 37.04 -25.58
C PRO A 157 21.54 35.77 -26.36
N PRO A 158 21.82 35.73 -27.67
CA PRO A 158 21.54 34.56 -28.49
C PRO A 158 22.32 33.33 -27.97
N PRO A 159 21.78 32.11 -28.12
CA PRO A 159 22.47 30.89 -27.74
C PRO A 159 23.81 30.81 -28.46
N GLY A 160 24.88 30.63 -27.69
CA GLY A 160 26.20 30.36 -28.25
C GLY A 160 26.22 29.05 -29.06
N PRO A 161 27.17 28.88 -29.98
CA PRO A 161 27.34 27.63 -30.70
C PRO A 161 27.54 26.44 -29.73
N PRO A 162 27.10 25.22 -30.10
CA PRO A 162 27.33 24.04 -29.29
C PRO A 162 28.83 23.88 -29.05
N GLY A 163 29.22 23.80 -27.77
CA GLY A 163 30.60 23.51 -27.40
C GLY A 163 31.02 22.13 -27.97
N PRO A 164 32.33 21.93 -28.21
CA PRO A 164 32.84 20.62 -28.61
C PRO A 164 32.46 19.55 -27.56
N PRO A 165 32.23 18.30 -27.98
CA PRO A 165 31.93 17.22 -27.05
C PRO A 165 33.06 17.09 -26.02
N PRO A 166 32.73 16.85 -24.75
CA PRO A 166 33.74 16.67 -23.72
C PRO A 166 34.64 15.49 -24.07
N PRO A 167 35.94 15.55 -23.74
CA PRO A 167 36.83 14.42 -23.91
C PRO A 167 36.33 13.22 -23.10
N PRO A 168 36.57 11.98 -23.57
CA PRO A 168 36.22 10.79 -22.81
C PRO A 168 36.91 10.84 -21.43
N PRO A 169 36.21 10.46 -20.35
CA PRO A 169 36.79 10.48 -19.01
C PRO A 169 38.03 9.56 -18.98
N PRO A 170 39.14 10.00 -18.36
CA PRO A 170 40.29 9.14 -18.16
C PRO A 170 39.86 7.94 -17.31
N GLY A 171 40.28 6.74 -17.73
CA GLY A 171 39.87 5.45 -17.18
C GLY A 171 39.80 5.46 -15.66
N GLY A 172 38.56 5.47 -15.15
CA GLY A 172 38.27 5.28 -13.74
C GLY A 172 38.68 3.86 -13.35
N SER A 173 39.48 3.77 -12.30
CA SER A 173 39.73 2.53 -11.58
C SER A 173 38.40 1.82 -11.26
N PRO A 174 38.36 0.48 -11.25
CA PRO A 174 37.13 -0.25 -10.98
C PRO A 174 36.56 0.18 -9.62
N THR A 175 35.39 0.81 -9.66
CA THR A 175 34.60 1.11 -8.48
C THR A 175 34.37 -0.22 -7.74
N PRO A 176 34.58 -0.30 -6.42
CA PRO A 176 34.26 -1.51 -5.67
C PRO A 176 32.77 -1.82 -5.88
N THR A 177 32.50 -3.00 -6.42
CA THR A 177 31.16 -3.58 -6.49
C THR A 177 30.51 -3.45 -5.11
N PRO A 178 29.28 -2.92 -4.99
CA PRO A 178 28.59 -2.98 -3.72
C PRO A 178 28.56 -4.44 -3.25
N PRO A 179 28.82 -4.72 -1.96
CA PRO A 179 28.74 -6.08 -1.45
C PRO A 179 27.36 -6.64 -1.78
N PRO A 180 27.23 -7.93 -2.12
CA PRO A 180 25.93 -8.54 -2.33
C PRO A 180 25.10 -8.30 -1.08
N THR A 181 24.07 -7.46 -1.20
CA THR A 181 23.06 -7.31 -0.17
C THR A 181 22.47 -8.70 -0.02
N ASN A 182 22.84 -9.39 1.07
CA ASN A 182 22.35 -10.73 1.36
C ASN A 182 20.82 -10.61 1.36
N PRO A 183 20.10 -11.19 0.37
CA PRO A 183 18.65 -11.12 0.37
C PRO A 183 18.20 -11.73 1.69
N LEU A 184 17.20 -11.12 2.36
CA LEU A 184 16.58 -11.74 3.52
C LEU A 184 16.31 -13.22 3.19
N PRO A 185 16.42 -14.15 4.17
CA PRO A 185 16.14 -15.56 3.94
C PRO A 185 14.75 -15.70 3.33
N GLN A 186 14.66 -15.87 2.01
CA GLN A 186 13.40 -16.14 1.37
C GLN A 186 12.97 -17.54 1.85
N PRO A 187 11.70 -17.73 2.20
CA PRO A 187 11.22 -19.05 2.57
C PRO A 187 11.58 -20.02 1.44
N ASP A 188 12.14 -21.17 1.80
CA ASP A 188 12.43 -22.24 0.84
C ASP A 188 11.10 -22.74 0.25
N LEU A 189 10.75 -22.23 -0.92
CA LEU A 189 9.51 -22.56 -1.62
C LEU A 189 9.42 -24.06 -1.95
N GLY A 190 10.54 -24.79 -1.98
CA GLY A 190 10.54 -26.23 -2.16
C GLY A 190 9.94 -26.99 -0.97
N GLN A 191 10.06 -26.43 0.24
CA GLN A 191 9.60 -27.05 1.49
C GLN A 191 8.35 -26.37 2.07
N LEU A 192 7.99 -25.19 1.55
CA LEU A 192 6.82 -24.46 2.01
C LEU A 192 5.54 -25.23 1.73
N GLU A 193 4.69 -25.37 2.75
CA GLU A 193 3.36 -25.98 2.63
C GLU A 193 2.56 -25.30 1.51
N LEU A 194 1.90 -26.11 0.68
CA LEU A 194 1.03 -25.64 -0.39
C LEU A 194 -0.28 -25.13 0.22
N SER A 195 -0.44 -23.81 0.24
CA SER A 195 -1.70 -23.15 0.61
C SER A 195 -1.81 -21.82 -0.13
N TYR A 196 -3.03 -21.35 -0.34
CA TYR A 196 -3.28 -20.06 -0.97
C TYR A 196 -2.75 -18.93 -0.08
N LYS A 197 -2.84 -19.07 1.25
CA LYS A 197 -2.18 -18.17 2.19
C LYS A 197 -0.67 -18.05 1.95
N ASN A 198 0.04 -19.17 1.82
CA ASN A 198 1.48 -19.16 1.60
C ASN A 198 1.85 -18.63 0.20
N LEU A 199 1.06 -18.96 -0.82
CA LEU A 199 1.20 -18.41 -2.17
C LEU A 199 1.14 -16.87 -2.15
N ARG A 200 0.13 -16.32 -1.48
CA ARG A 200 -0.08 -14.87 -1.31
C ARG A 200 1.11 -14.19 -0.64
N LEU A 201 1.52 -14.72 0.51
CA LEU A 201 2.65 -14.19 1.29
C LEU A 201 3.99 -14.29 0.54
N ALA A 202 4.20 -15.37 -0.21
CA ALA A 202 5.46 -15.61 -0.91
C ALA A 202 5.67 -14.65 -2.08
N PHE A 203 4.67 -14.47 -2.94
CA PHE A 203 4.82 -13.62 -4.13
C PHE A 203 3.53 -13.07 -4.74
N PHE A 204 2.36 -13.69 -4.50
CA PHE A 204 1.12 -13.28 -5.16
C PHE A 204 0.72 -11.85 -4.81
N ASP A 205 0.83 -11.45 -3.54
CA ASP A 205 0.46 -10.11 -3.09
C ASP A 205 1.34 -9.03 -3.74
N ALA A 206 2.66 -9.29 -3.83
CA ALA A 206 3.63 -8.36 -4.39
C ALA A 206 3.57 -8.27 -5.92
N LYS A 207 3.38 -9.42 -6.61
CA LYS A 207 3.54 -9.52 -8.07
C LYS A 207 2.23 -9.54 -8.85
N CYS A 208 1.14 -10.00 -8.25
CA CYS A 208 -0.14 -10.21 -8.94
C CYS A 208 -1.23 -9.25 -8.44
N LEU A 209 -1.42 -9.16 -7.12
CA LEU A 209 -2.59 -8.47 -6.53
C LEU A 209 -2.53 -6.95 -6.60
N SER A 210 -1.37 -6.37 -6.95
CA SER A 210 -1.26 -4.93 -7.22
C SER A 210 -2.12 -4.48 -8.42
N CYS A 211 -2.47 -5.41 -9.31
CA CYS A 211 -3.34 -5.20 -10.47
C CYS A 211 -4.56 -6.12 -10.47
N HIS A 212 -4.43 -7.37 -10.02
CA HIS A 212 -5.48 -8.39 -10.09
C HIS A 212 -6.26 -8.58 -8.77
N SER A 213 -6.56 -7.48 -8.08
CA SER A 213 -7.41 -7.46 -6.87
C SER A 213 -8.44 -6.33 -6.94
N GLU A 214 -9.46 -6.35 -6.08
CA GLU A 214 -10.44 -5.24 -6.00
C GLU A 214 -9.79 -3.92 -5.62
N LEU A 215 -8.77 -4.06 -4.80
CA LEU A 215 -8.14 -2.99 -4.05
C LEU A 215 -7.02 -2.34 -4.86
N ALA A 216 -6.69 -2.92 -6.02
CA ALA A 216 -5.75 -2.36 -6.95
C ALA A 216 -6.22 -0.97 -7.39
N LYS A 217 -5.29 -0.01 -7.48
CA LYS A 217 -5.59 1.35 -7.98
C LYS A 217 -6.17 1.33 -9.40
N ARG A 218 -5.83 0.29 -10.17
CA ARG A 218 -6.30 0.05 -11.54
C ARG A 218 -6.59 -1.45 -11.67
N PRO A 219 -7.76 -1.91 -11.19
CA PRO A 219 -8.08 -3.33 -11.17
C PRO A 219 -8.14 -3.89 -12.60
N LYS A 220 -7.64 -5.11 -12.75
CA LYS A 220 -7.59 -5.87 -13.99
C LYS A 220 -8.18 -7.24 -13.76
N ASP A 221 -9.01 -7.66 -14.70
CA ASP A 221 -9.48 -9.03 -14.76
C ASP A 221 -8.41 -9.93 -15.37
N PRO A 222 -8.34 -11.21 -14.95
CA PRO A 222 -9.17 -11.82 -13.92
C PRO A 222 -8.77 -11.41 -12.49
N ARG A 223 -9.70 -11.53 -11.54
CA ARG A 223 -9.45 -11.33 -10.11
C ARG A 223 -8.74 -12.55 -9.52
N LEU A 224 -7.68 -12.32 -8.75
CA LEU A 224 -6.82 -13.36 -8.19
C LEU A 224 -6.71 -13.32 -6.65
N ASP A 225 -7.52 -12.48 -6.00
CA ASP A 225 -7.49 -12.20 -4.56
C ASP A 225 -8.36 -13.12 -3.70
N SER A 226 -9.04 -14.09 -4.32
CA SER A 226 -9.66 -15.23 -3.65
C SER A 226 -9.61 -16.47 -4.54
N ILE A 227 -9.63 -17.68 -3.94
CA ILE A 227 -9.72 -18.94 -4.70
C ILE A 227 -11.01 -19.01 -5.52
N ALA A 228 -12.13 -18.54 -4.96
CA ALA A 228 -13.41 -18.50 -5.67
C ALA A 228 -13.30 -17.66 -6.96
N HIS A 229 -12.69 -16.48 -6.90
CA HIS A 229 -12.47 -15.66 -8.09
C HIS A 229 -11.53 -16.32 -9.09
N ILE A 230 -10.48 -17.02 -8.63
CA ILE A 230 -9.56 -17.75 -9.51
C ILE A 230 -10.27 -18.89 -10.25
N LEU A 231 -11.16 -19.61 -9.56
CA LEU A 231 -11.96 -20.71 -10.11
C LEU A 231 -12.99 -20.23 -11.13
N ASP A 232 -13.65 -19.11 -10.86
CA ASP A 232 -14.66 -18.53 -11.74
C ASP A 232 -14.05 -17.76 -12.91
N ALA A 233 -12.77 -17.41 -12.82
CA ALA A 233 -12.08 -16.63 -13.83
C ALA A 233 -11.87 -17.41 -15.13
N LYS A 234 -12.08 -16.68 -16.23
CA LYS A 234 -11.93 -17.20 -17.59
C LYS A 234 -11.01 -16.32 -18.42
N ASP A 235 -10.38 -16.93 -19.42
CA ASP A 235 -9.56 -16.23 -20.40
C ASP A 235 -10.43 -15.54 -21.48
N ALA A 236 -9.77 -14.91 -22.45
CA ALA A 236 -10.44 -14.23 -23.57
C ALA A 236 -11.28 -15.16 -24.47
N PHE A 237 -11.14 -16.48 -24.34
CA PHE A 237 -11.85 -17.51 -25.09
C PHE A 237 -12.88 -18.26 -24.24
N ASP A 238 -13.26 -17.69 -23.09
CA ASP A 238 -14.23 -18.25 -22.13
C ASP A 238 -13.77 -19.59 -21.51
N LYS A 239 -12.47 -19.88 -21.50
CA LYS A 239 -11.89 -21.08 -20.86
C LYS A 239 -11.42 -20.77 -19.43
N PRO A 240 -11.56 -21.69 -18.46
CA PRO A 240 -11.04 -21.48 -17.12
C PRO A 240 -9.55 -21.16 -17.12
N ILE A 241 -9.16 -20.13 -16.36
CA ILE A 241 -7.73 -19.76 -16.27
C ILE A 241 -6.93 -20.79 -15.47
N VAL A 242 -7.60 -21.53 -14.59
CA VAL A 242 -7.01 -22.62 -13.82
C VAL A 242 -7.87 -23.88 -14.00
N VAL A 243 -7.18 -24.99 -14.23
CA VAL A 243 -7.75 -26.33 -14.23
C VAL A 243 -7.15 -27.06 -13.04
N SER A 244 -7.94 -27.21 -11.97
CA SER A 244 -7.52 -27.85 -10.72
C SER A 244 -6.93 -29.24 -10.98
N GLY A 245 -5.76 -29.52 -10.39
CA GLY A 245 -5.01 -30.76 -10.60
C GLY A 245 -4.18 -30.80 -11.90
N GLN A 246 -4.22 -29.73 -12.71
CA GLN A 246 -3.50 -29.63 -13.99
C GLN A 246 -2.75 -28.30 -14.08
N GLY A 247 -1.77 -28.11 -13.22
CA GLY A 247 -0.94 -26.90 -13.14
C GLY A 247 -0.20 -26.62 -14.43
N ALA A 248 0.37 -27.64 -15.08
CA ALA A 248 1.05 -27.47 -16.37
C ALA A 248 0.11 -26.96 -17.48
N GLU A 249 -1.16 -27.37 -17.45
CA GLU A 249 -2.14 -27.03 -18.49
C GLU A 249 -2.88 -25.72 -18.22
N SER A 250 -2.90 -25.29 -16.96
CA SER A 250 -3.58 -24.08 -16.50
C SER A 250 -2.98 -22.82 -17.12
N PHE A 251 -3.84 -21.99 -17.70
CA PHE A 251 -3.45 -20.74 -18.34
C PHE A 251 -2.72 -19.80 -17.39
N LEU A 252 -3.15 -19.72 -16.12
CA LEU A 252 -2.52 -18.92 -15.07
C LEU A 252 -1.03 -19.28 -14.87
N TYR A 253 -0.66 -20.56 -14.95
CA TYR A 253 0.74 -20.96 -14.92
C TYR A 253 1.44 -20.62 -16.24
N LYS A 254 0.85 -21.01 -17.38
CA LYS A 254 1.45 -20.82 -18.72
C LYS A 254 1.79 -19.36 -18.99
N ILE A 255 0.91 -18.42 -18.65
CA ILE A 255 1.14 -16.99 -18.88
C ILE A 255 2.27 -16.43 -17.98
N THR A 256 2.66 -17.11 -16.90
CA THR A 256 3.77 -16.66 -16.03
C THR A 256 5.15 -17.16 -16.48
N VAL A 257 5.19 -18.14 -17.39
CA VAL A 257 6.43 -18.75 -17.87
C VAL A 257 6.77 -18.23 -19.26
N PRO A 258 7.95 -17.61 -19.45
CA PRO A 258 8.37 -17.14 -20.78
C PRO A 258 8.31 -18.24 -21.84
N GLY A 259 7.66 -17.95 -22.97
CA GLY A 259 7.62 -18.84 -24.14
C GLY A 259 6.49 -19.88 -24.14
N LEU A 260 5.65 -19.97 -23.11
CA LEU A 260 4.49 -20.88 -23.11
C LEU A 260 3.22 -20.23 -23.69
N THR A 261 3.14 -18.90 -23.77
CA THR A 261 2.06 -18.17 -24.42
C THR A 261 2.60 -16.93 -25.14
N ASP A 262 1.78 -16.31 -26.00
CA ASP A 262 2.12 -15.05 -26.68
C ASP A 262 2.24 -13.86 -25.72
N GLY A 263 1.66 -13.97 -24.52
CA GLY A 263 1.74 -12.98 -23.45
C GLY A 263 2.65 -13.44 -22.31
N ILE A 264 3.01 -12.51 -21.44
CA ILE A 264 3.62 -12.84 -20.16
C ILE A 264 3.06 -11.95 -19.05
N MET A 265 2.75 -12.56 -17.91
CA MET A 265 2.30 -11.90 -16.70
C MET A 265 3.20 -12.27 -15.51
N PRO A 266 3.59 -11.30 -14.67
CA PRO A 266 3.33 -9.87 -14.82
C PRO A 266 4.02 -9.27 -16.06
N PRO A 267 3.50 -8.16 -16.63
CA PRO A 267 4.05 -7.58 -17.85
C PRO A 267 5.54 -7.22 -17.69
N PRO A 268 6.41 -7.41 -18.70
CA PRO A 268 7.85 -7.19 -18.54
C PRO A 268 8.20 -5.78 -18.07
N ARG A 269 7.40 -4.79 -18.50
CA ARG A 269 7.54 -3.38 -18.13
C ARG A 269 7.41 -3.09 -16.63
N VAL A 270 6.80 -3.99 -15.83
CA VAL A 270 6.71 -3.82 -14.37
C VAL A 270 7.86 -4.49 -13.62
N ASN A 271 8.74 -5.23 -14.30
CA ASN A 271 9.91 -5.90 -13.73
C ASN A 271 9.60 -6.78 -12.49
N MET A 272 8.46 -7.47 -12.52
CA MET A 272 7.96 -8.34 -11.44
C MET A 272 7.75 -9.78 -11.93
N GLN A 273 8.60 -10.28 -12.83
CA GLN A 273 8.47 -11.65 -13.32
C GLN A 273 8.66 -12.65 -12.18
N LEU A 274 8.01 -13.81 -12.32
CA LEU A 274 8.21 -14.92 -11.40
C LEU A 274 9.59 -15.53 -11.64
N THR A 275 10.26 -15.88 -10.55
CA THR A 275 11.43 -16.75 -10.57
C THR A 275 11.01 -18.19 -10.89
N PRO A 276 11.93 -19.05 -11.33
CA PRO A 276 11.62 -20.46 -11.56
C PRO A 276 11.00 -21.16 -10.34
N ALA A 277 11.45 -20.84 -9.12
CA ALA A 277 10.94 -21.43 -7.89
C ALA A 277 9.50 -20.96 -7.56
N GLU A 278 9.17 -19.69 -7.83
CA GLU A 278 7.81 -19.17 -7.65
C GLU A 278 6.85 -19.76 -8.68
N ALA A 279 7.27 -19.86 -9.95
CA ALA A 279 6.48 -20.48 -11.00
C ALA A 279 6.24 -21.98 -10.72
N ASP A 280 7.25 -22.68 -10.20
CA ASP A 280 7.13 -24.07 -9.75
C ASP A 280 6.17 -24.21 -8.56
N TYR A 281 6.26 -23.33 -7.55
CA TYR A 281 5.33 -23.32 -6.43
C TYR A 281 3.89 -23.09 -6.90
N LEU A 282 3.65 -22.12 -7.80
CA LEU A 282 2.33 -21.89 -8.40
C LEU A 282 1.81 -23.15 -9.09
N LYS A 283 2.65 -23.80 -9.91
CA LYS A 283 2.30 -25.04 -10.60
C LYS A 283 1.91 -26.14 -9.61
N ARG A 284 2.73 -26.40 -8.58
CA ARG A 284 2.48 -27.41 -7.56
C ARG A 284 1.23 -27.12 -6.75
N TRP A 285 0.97 -25.86 -6.41
CA TRP A 285 -0.25 -25.46 -5.73
C TRP A 285 -1.50 -25.75 -6.57
N ILE A 286 -1.47 -25.50 -7.89
CA ILE A 286 -2.57 -25.87 -8.79
C ILE A 286 -2.70 -27.40 -8.92
N ASP A 287 -1.57 -28.11 -9.07
CA ASP A 287 -1.54 -29.58 -9.16
C ASP A 287 -2.11 -30.23 -7.89
N ALA A 288 -1.91 -29.63 -6.72
CA ALA A 288 -2.46 -30.09 -5.44
C ALA A 288 -3.96 -29.77 -5.26
N GLY A 289 -4.60 -29.16 -6.26
CA GLY A 289 -6.01 -28.83 -6.23
C GLY A 289 -6.35 -27.50 -5.56
N MET A 290 -5.39 -26.58 -5.48
CA MET A 290 -5.53 -25.26 -4.88
C MET A 290 -5.97 -25.29 -3.40
N PRO A 291 -5.21 -25.95 -2.51
CA PRO A 291 -5.47 -25.89 -1.07
C PRO A 291 -5.47 -24.44 -0.56
N GLU A 292 -6.35 -24.15 0.39
CA GLU A 292 -6.57 -22.82 0.98
C GLU A 292 -5.46 -22.38 1.93
#